data_AF-A0A0W0RJ41-F1
#
_entry.id   AF-A0A0W0RJ41-F1
#
_cell.length_a   1.000
_cell.length_b   1.000
_cell.length_c   1.000
_cell.angle_alpha   90.00
_cell.angle_beta   90.00
_cell.angle_gamma   90.00
#
_symmetry.space_group_name_H-M   'P 1'
#
loop_
_entity.id
_entity.type
_entity.pdbx_description
1 polymer ?
#
loop_
_entity_poly.entity_id
_entity_poly.type
_entity_poly.pdbx_seq_one_letter_code
_entity_poly.pdbx_strand_id
1 'polypeptide(L)'
;MSGTKIEIGKGPSLTNPSPEILDDHLTIEERVLDNPGGGDCGFYAFAIGLIDIIQKEHALTEKSKTYEQWRIQSLRHVSLQEILDFDLNELYHSHGHYKKELLFKLQMSLRIIAFNVYKNEPLNRIITEDILKDGRGNISATPIFCKFVELIDFYLGKNDRSLAAISQFNELALSPEVQRLAQETAQSLVLKLKGKGDKEAQKIQNVYVKEVLEKDIIVGRKANPDSVILKGMEKIKEKGRWATHYDLKEIADQLHVNLHVVGKENGRDKSSYPIITLHNWGNAHWTTKVTIVKKSKVLAAPNEPGGSVLSHSSSKKIIGLKIEPKQLKKDPVTKKLPLQDQNFPKTDVSKPKKTQPEVINPERSKKQPQYFLNKQTLFSQSDEIPLTFMSSKADQKELNRLIHIVHRTVIAYCTYSDGIIFSLFHRHGASGRTRASQFDEQFSLVEDLEQAKNMLVNFLEDSKNGNTHPHSFRTMLLQGLLAANESHNKKDLKYISKNYSALLEEFQGELIPDELVIF
;
A
#
# COMPACT_ATOMS: atom_id res chain seq x y z
N MET A 1 40.28 15.39 69.29
CA MET A 1 39.95 16.78 69.64
C MET A 1 40.90 17.70 68.89
N SER A 2 40.35 18.53 68.01
CA SER A 2 40.90 19.81 67.48
C SER A 2 40.37 19.97 66.06
N GLY A 3 39.70 21.10 65.80
CA GLY A 3 39.05 21.39 64.53
C GLY A 3 38.33 22.72 64.60
N THR A 4 39.09 23.76 64.26
CA THR A 4 38.86 25.20 64.40
C THR A 4 37.64 25.73 63.63
N LYS A 5 36.99 26.73 64.25
CA LYS A 5 35.83 27.49 63.76
C LYS A 5 36.30 28.74 63.00
N ILE A 6 35.75 29.00 61.81
CA ILE A 6 35.73 30.33 61.17
C ILE A 6 34.34 30.54 60.53
N GLU A 7 33.61 31.54 61.04
CA GLU A 7 32.44 32.20 60.41
C GLU A 7 33.00 33.38 59.55
N ILE A 8 32.37 34.03 58.57
CA ILE A 8 31.03 34.64 58.46
C ILE A 8 30.82 35.01 56.97
N GLY A 9 29.56 34.96 56.50
CA GLY A 9 29.11 35.74 55.35
C GLY A 9 27.58 35.76 55.25
N LYS A 10 26.92 36.68 55.99
CA LYS A 10 25.46 36.92 55.91
C LYS A 10 25.11 37.74 54.65
N GLY A 11 24.07 37.29 53.94
CA GLY A 11 23.26 38.08 52.99
C GLY A 11 21.80 37.61 53.08
N PRO A 12 20.80 38.50 52.91
CA PRO A 12 19.50 38.37 53.56
C PRO A 12 18.52 37.43 52.87
N SER A 13 17.73 36.76 53.72
CA SER A 13 16.47 36.10 53.43
C SER A 13 15.44 37.09 52.85
N LEU A 14 14.87 36.75 51.71
CA LEU A 14 13.50 37.11 51.35
C LEU A 14 12.77 35.84 50.89
N THR A 15 11.61 35.68 51.50
CA THR A 15 10.69 34.55 51.51
C THR A 15 9.85 34.44 50.24
N ASN A 16 9.46 33.19 49.95
CA ASN A 16 8.43 32.68 49.04
C ASN A 16 8.79 32.48 47.55
N PRO A 17 8.99 31.23 47.09
CA PRO A 17 8.79 30.91 45.69
C PRO A 17 7.30 31.00 45.37
N SER A 18 6.99 31.78 44.34
CA SER A 18 5.72 31.73 43.62
C SER A 18 5.45 30.29 43.17
N PRO A 19 4.21 29.77 43.19
CA PRO A 19 3.94 28.46 42.60
C PRO A 19 4.12 28.60 41.09
N GLU A 20 5.25 28.12 40.59
CA GLU A 20 5.47 27.92 39.17
C GLU A 20 4.38 27.01 38.60
N ILE A 21 3.91 27.45 37.45
CA ILE A 21 2.80 26.94 36.66
C ILE A 21 3.00 25.43 36.42
N LEU A 22 2.00 24.64 36.81
CA LEU A 22 1.89 23.20 36.61
C LEU A 22 2.12 22.81 35.14
N ASP A 23 2.88 21.72 34.96
CA ASP A 23 3.06 20.97 33.73
C ASP A 23 1.75 20.79 32.92
N ASP A 24 1.81 21.17 31.64
CA ASP A 24 0.78 20.94 30.65
C ASP A 24 0.75 19.42 30.37
N HIS A 25 -0.11 18.67 31.07
CA HIS A 25 -0.27 17.22 30.84
C HIS A 25 -0.80 16.96 29.42
N LEU A 26 0.12 16.74 28.47
CA LEU A 26 -0.15 16.27 27.13
C LEU A 26 -0.56 14.80 27.20
N THR A 27 -1.85 14.53 26.97
CA THR A 27 -2.35 13.15 26.85
C THR A 27 -2.33 12.75 25.38
N ILE A 28 -1.65 11.66 25.06
CA ILE A 28 -1.63 11.04 23.73
C ILE A 28 -2.79 10.03 23.67
N GLU A 29 -3.74 10.26 22.76
CA GLU A 29 -4.93 9.41 22.59
C GLU A 29 -4.90 8.78 21.18
N GLU A 30 -5.00 7.46 21.10
CA GLU A 30 -5.23 6.78 19.83
C GLU A 30 -6.71 6.86 19.45
N ARG A 31 -7.01 7.26 18.21
CA ARG A 31 -8.37 7.37 17.71
C ARG A 31 -8.54 6.70 16.36
N VAL A 32 -9.72 6.12 16.15
CA VAL A 32 -10.17 5.67 14.84
C VAL A 32 -11.06 6.75 14.24
N LEU A 33 -10.60 7.36 13.15
CA LEU A 33 -11.30 8.40 12.43
C LEU A 33 -12.10 7.81 11.28
N ASP A 34 -13.39 8.13 11.28
CA ASP A 34 -14.27 7.87 10.16
C ASP A 34 -14.15 8.97 9.08
N ASN A 35 -14.85 8.80 7.97
CA ASN A 35 -14.79 9.67 6.80
C ASN A 35 -16.18 9.84 6.15
N PRO A 36 -16.32 10.70 5.11
CA PRO A 36 -17.60 10.94 4.47
C PRO A 36 -18.25 9.75 3.76
N GLY A 37 -17.54 8.63 3.54
CA GLY A 37 -18.08 7.42 2.91
C GLY A 37 -18.41 7.57 1.43
N GLY A 38 -19.52 6.97 0.98
CA GLY A 38 -20.04 7.10 -0.40
C GLY A 38 -19.33 6.23 -1.46
N GLY A 39 -18.65 5.16 -1.04
CA GLY A 39 -17.87 4.28 -1.91
C GLY A 39 -16.43 4.76 -2.18
N ASP A 40 -16.03 5.88 -1.60
CA ASP A 40 -14.67 6.43 -1.68
C ASP A 40 -13.86 6.20 -0.40
N CYS A 41 -14.42 5.47 0.58
CA CYS A 41 -13.93 5.39 1.96
C CYS A 41 -12.47 4.95 2.10
N GLY A 42 -11.99 4.01 1.26
CA GLY A 42 -10.59 3.58 1.31
C GLY A 42 -9.60 4.68 0.92
N PHE A 43 -9.92 5.48 -0.10
CA PHE A 43 -9.07 6.61 -0.49
C PHE A 43 -9.18 7.77 0.52
N TYR A 44 -10.35 8.01 1.10
CA TYR A 44 -10.47 8.97 2.20
C TYR A 44 -9.66 8.56 3.43
N ALA A 45 -9.77 7.31 3.87
CA ALA A 45 -9.03 6.80 5.02
C ALA A 45 -7.51 6.93 4.80
N PHE A 46 -7.04 6.57 3.61
CA PHE A 46 -5.64 6.76 3.26
C PHE A 46 -5.22 8.24 3.29
N ALA A 47 -6.03 9.13 2.71
CA ALA A 47 -5.77 10.58 2.73
C ALA A 47 -5.71 11.14 4.15
N ILE A 48 -6.59 10.70 5.06
CA ILE A 48 -6.56 11.10 6.47
C ILE A 48 -5.26 10.65 7.15
N GLY A 49 -4.78 9.44 6.83
CA GLY A 49 -3.48 8.96 7.32
C GLY A 49 -2.31 9.80 6.84
N LEU A 50 -2.34 10.25 5.58
CA LEU A 50 -1.34 11.17 5.04
C LEU A 50 -1.39 12.55 5.70
N ILE A 51 -2.58 13.08 6.02
CA ILE A 51 -2.72 14.34 6.77
C ILE A 51 -2.00 14.22 8.11
N ASP A 52 -2.25 13.15 8.87
CA ASP A 52 -1.61 12.91 10.17
C ASP A 52 -0.08 12.85 10.05
N ILE A 53 0.44 12.11 9.07
CA ILE A 53 1.89 12.03 8.80
C ILE A 53 2.46 13.41 8.46
N ILE A 54 1.83 14.15 7.55
CA ILE A 54 2.32 15.46 7.10
C ILE A 54 2.36 16.45 8.26
N GLN A 55 1.32 16.47 9.10
CA GLN A 55 1.27 17.31 10.29
C GLN A 55 2.37 16.98 11.29
N LYS A 56 2.62 15.68 11.53
CA LYS A 56 3.70 15.21 12.42
C LYS A 56 5.09 15.56 11.88
N GLU A 57 5.35 15.29 10.59
CA GLU A 57 6.62 15.65 9.95
C GLU A 57 6.89 17.15 10.03
N HIS A 58 5.87 17.96 9.75
CA HIS A 58 5.98 19.42 9.78
C HIS A 58 6.16 19.95 11.21
N ALA A 59 5.47 19.40 12.20
CA ALA A 59 5.64 19.77 13.60
C ALA A 59 7.07 19.50 14.10
N LEU A 60 7.74 18.48 13.55
CA LEU A 60 9.11 18.12 13.93
C LEU A 60 10.19 18.88 13.17
N THR A 61 9.95 19.25 11.90
CA THR A 61 11.01 19.71 11.00
C THR A 61 10.68 20.95 10.17
N GLU A 62 9.48 21.53 10.34
CA GLU A 62 8.92 22.61 9.50
C GLU A 62 8.85 22.27 8.00
N LYS A 63 9.00 20.99 7.66
CA LYS A 63 8.96 20.45 6.31
C LYS A 63 8.22 19.12 6.35
N SER A 64 7.66 18.71 5.21
CA SER A 64 7.09 17.38 5.05
C SER A 64 7.55 16.75 3.76
N LYS A 65 8.30 15.64 3.88
CA LYS A 65 8.74 14.84 2.73
C LYS A 65 7.55 14.16 2.08
N THR A 66 6.60 13.70 2.90
CA THR A 66 5.37 13.06 2.44
C THR A 66 4.52 14.02 1.60
N TYR A 67 4.37 15.28 2.02
CA TYR A 67 3.66 16.30 1.23
C TYR A 67 4.36 16.57 -0.11
N GLU A 68 5.68 16.76 -0.12
CA GLU A 68 6.42 17.03 -1.36
C GLU A 68 6.32 15.86 -2.34
N GLN A 69 6.44 14.62 -1.85
CA GLN A 69 6.28 13.42 -2.67
C GLN A 69 4.85 13.35 -3.25
N TRP A 70 3.83 13.58 -2.44
CA TRP A 70 2.44 13.56 -2.92
C TRP A 70 2.15 14.66 -3.95
N ARG A 71 2.69 15.86 -3.73
CA ARG A 71 2.62 17.00 -4.68
C ARG A 71 3.25 16.68 -6.03
N ILE A 72 4.41 16.03 -6.04
CA ILE A 72 5.09 15.62 -7.28
C ILE A 72 4.26 14.57 -8.03
N GLN A 73 3.66 13.63 -7.31
CA GLN A 73 2.92 12.51 -7.91
C GLN A 73 1.56 12.93 -8.48
N SER A 74 0.74 13.66 -7.71
CA SER A 74 -0.63 13.95 -8.14
C SER A 74 -1.36 15.08 -7.41
N LEU A 75 -0.87 15.52 -6.24
CA LEU A 75 -1.58 16.49 -5.40
C LEU A 75 -1.47 17.90 -5.99
N ARG A 76 -2.41 18.24 -6.87
CA ARG A 76 -2.55 19.56 -7.49
C ARG A 76 -3.61 20.39 -6.76
N HIS A 77 -3.36 21.68 -6.63
CA HIS A 77 -4.34 22.66 -6.12
C HIS A 77 -4.79 22.43 -4.67
N VAL A 78 -3.93 21.82 -3.86
CA VAL A 78 -4.05 21.79 -2.39
C VAL A 78 -2.69 22.23 -1.85
N SER A 79 -2.70 23.29 -1.06
CA SER A 79 -1.49 23.81 -0.41
C SER A 79 -1.13 23.00 0.84
N LEU A 80 0.14 23.08 1.26
CA LEU A 80 0.58 22.51 2.52
C LEU A 80 -0.23 23.09 3.69
N GLN A 81 -0.47 24.41 3.68
CA GLN A 81 -1.24 25.06 4.73
C GLN A 81 -2.66 24.52 4.87
N GLU A 82 -3.36 24.21 3.77
CA GLU A 82 -4.69 23.60 3.83
C GLU A 82 -4.69 22.23 4.55
N ILE A 83 -3.60 21.46 4.42
CA ILE A 83 -3.40 20.18 5.11
C ILE A 83 -3.01 20.41 6.58
N LEU A 84 -2.15 21.38 6.86
CA LEU A 84 -1.75 21.73 8.22
C LEU A 84 -2.94 22.27 9.04
N ASP A 85 -3.83 23.03 8.42
CA ASP A 85 -5.04 23.58 9.03
C ASP A 85 -6.15 22.52 9.21
N PHE A 86 -5.95 21.29 8.75
CA PHE A 86 -6.96 20.23 8.86
C PHE A 86 -7.01 19.68 10.29
N ASP A 87 -8.10 19.92 11.01
CA ASP A 87 -8.23 19.45 12.38
C ASP A 87 -8.77 18.01 12.43
N LEU A 88 -7.91 17.07 12.81
CA LEU A 88 -8.26 15.66 12.99
C LEU A 88 -9.22 15.42 14.18
N ASN A 89 -9.25 16.30 15.19
CA ASN A 89 -10.25 16.23 16.26
C ASN A 89 -11.63 16.66 15.76
N GLU A 90 -11.70 17.73 14.97
CA GLU A 90 -12.97 18.17 14.40
C GLU A 90 -13.51 17.12 13.41
N LEU A 91 -12.63 16.48 12.64
CA LEU A 91 -13.01 15.35 11.79
C LEU A 91 -13.61 14.19 12.60
N TYR A 92 -13.04 13.85 13.77
CA TYR A 92 -13.58 12.80 14.64
C TYR A 92 -15.03 13.07 15.05
N HIS A 93 -15.36 14.33 15.35
CA HIS A 93 -16.70 14.72 15.77
C HIS A 93 -17.68 14.98 14.62
N SER A 94 -17.18 15.28 13.41
CA SER A 94 -17.98 15.70 12.26
C SER A 94 -17.53 15.04 10.95
N HIS A 95 -17.30 13.73 10.98
CA HIS A 95 -16.68 12.97 9.87
C HIS A 95 -17.44 13.05 8.53
N GLY A 96 -18.76 13.28 8.57
CA GLY A 96 -19.60 13.39 7.37
C GLY A 96 -19.55 14.76 6.67
N HIS A 97 -19.08 15.81 7.36
CA HIS A 97 -19.25 17.20 6.93
C HIS A 97 -17.96 18.02 6.99
N TYR A 98 -17.06 17.74 7.94
CA TYR A 98 -15.85 18.54 8.15
C TYR A 98 -14.93 18.53 6.92
N LYS A 99 -14.67 19.72 6.37
CA LYS A 99 -13.78 19.97 5.22
C LYS A 99 -13.94 18.92 4.09
N LYS A 100 -15.17 18.48 3.82
CA LYS A 100 -15.49 17.41 2.86
C LYS A 100 -14.91 17.67 1.46
N GLU A 101 -14.94 18.91 0.99
CA GLU A 101 -14.37 19.29 -0.31
C GLU A 101 -12.85 19.12 -0.37
N LEU A 102 -12.15 19.40 0.72
CA LEU A 102 -10.71 19.16 0.79
C LEU A 102 -10.41 17.66 0.79
N LEU A 103 -11.08 16.88 1.64
CA LEU A 103 -10.95 15.41 1.61
C LEU A 103 -11.28 14.85 0.22
N PHE A 104 -12.27 15.41 -0.46
CA PHE A 104 -12.63 15.02 -1.83
C PHE A 104 -11.48 15.25 -2.81
N LYS A 105 -10.85 16.43 -2.78
CA LYS A 105 -9.65 16.71 -3.61
C LYS A 105 -8.50 15.76 -3.29
N LEU A 106 -8.25 15.51 -2.00
CA LEU A 106 -7.19 14.62 -1.55
C LEU A 106 -7.41 13.20 -2.07
N GLN A 107 -8.59 12.61 -1.86
CA GLN A 107 -8.86 11.24 -2.33
C GLN A 107 -8.79 11.12 -3.87
N MET A 108 -9.26 12.13 -4.61
CA MET A 108 -9.14 12.15 -6.07
C MET A 108 -7.69 12.13 -6.52
N SER A 109 -6.81 12.86 -5.83
CA SER A 109 -5.38 12.83 -6.14
C SER A 109 -4.76 11.44 -5.92
N LEU A 110 -5.22 10.67 -4.93
CA LEU A 110 -4.75 9.31 -4.70
C LEU A 110 -5.22 8.35 -5.80
N ARG A 111 -6.44 8.51 -6.31
CA ARG A 111 -6.94 7.75 -7.48
C ARG A 111 -6.08 7.97 -8.72
N ILE A 112 -5.53 9.17 -8.90
CA ILE A 112 -4.60 9.47 -10.01
C ILE A 112 -3.30 8.68 -9.85
N ILE A 113 -2.78 8.53 -8.63
CA ILE A 113 -1.59 7.70 -8.37
C ILE A 113 -1.87 6.24 -8.73
N ALA A 114 -2.98 5.68 -8.21
CA ALA A 114 -3.38 4.31 -8.52
C ALA A 114 -3.55 4.07 -10.04
N PHE A 115 -4.19 5.02 -10.75
CA PHE A 115 -4.29 4.98 -12.20
C PHE A 115 -2.93 4.94 -12.90
N ASN A 116 -1.99 5.79 -12.50
CA ASN A 116 -0.66 5.84 -13.10
C ASN A 116 0.10 4.51 -12.91
N VAL A 117 -0.05 3.87 -11.73
CA VAL A 117 0.52 2.55 -11.48
C VAL A 117 -0.10 1.51 -12.42
N TYR A 118 -1.43 1.41 -12.47
CA TYR A 118 -2.09 0.43 -13.34
C TYR A 118 -1.88 0.67 -14.84
N LYS A 119 -1.59 1.91 -15.25
CA LYS A 119 -1.22 2.20 -16.63
C LYS A 119 0.19 1.71 -16.97
N ASN A 120 1.14 1.88 -16.05
CA ASN A 120 2.56 1.66 -16.32
C ASN A 120 3.03 0.24 -15.97
N GLU A 121 2.51 -0.36 -14.90
CA GLU A 121 2.93 -1.69 -14.43
C GLU A 121 2.75 -2.76 -15.53
N PRO A 122 1.58 -2.89 -16.18
CA PRO A 122 1.38 -3.94 -17.18
C PRO A 122 2.35 -3.79 -18.36
N LEU A 123 2.60 -2.56 -18.81
CA LEU A 123 3.58 -2.28 -19.87
C LEU A 123 4.99 -2.71 -19.46
N ASN A 124 5.41 -2.35 -18.26
CA ASN A 124 6.73 -2.71 -17.74
C ASN A 124 6.87 -4.23 -17.61
N ARG A 125 5.81 -4.92 -17.16
CA ARG A 125 5.77 -6.38 -17.02
C ARG A 125 5.91 -7.06 -18.38
N ILE A 126 5.10 -6.69 -19.38
CA ILE A 126 5.17 -7.24 -20.75
C ILE A 126 6.57 -7.05 -21.34
N ILE A 127 7.11 -5.83 -21.27
CA ILE A 127 8.45 -5.52 -21.81
C ILE A 127 9.53 -6.34 -21.08
N THR A 128 9.43 -6.45 -19.76
CA THR A 128 10.39 -7.23 -18.95
C THR A 128 10.30 -8.71 -19.27
N GLU A 129 9.10 -9.25 -19.48
CA GLU A 129 8.90 -10.65 -19.82
C GLU A 129 9.50 -10.99 -21.19
N ASP A 130 9.32 -10.11 -22.19
CA ASP A 130 9.93 -10.23 -23.53
C ASP A 130 11.48 -10.29 -23.45
N ILE A 131 12.07 -9.50 -22.55
CA ILE A 131 13.53 -9.40 -22.38
C ILE A 131 14.10 -10.55 -21.55
N LEU A 132 13.53 -10.82 -20.37
CA LEU A 132 14.14 -11.73 -19.38
C LEU A 132 13.70 -13.19 -19.55
N LYS A 133 12.46 -13.44 -20.01
CA LYS A 133 11.88 -14.79 -20.20
C LYS A 133 11.98 -15.73 -18.98
N ASP A 134 12.08 -15.17 -17.77
CA ASP A 134 12.31 -15.90 -16.52
C ASP A 134 11.10 -15.89 -15.57
N GLY A 135 9.96 -15.37 -16.04
CA GLY A 135 8.72 -15.28 -15.27
C GLY A 135 8.61 -14.08 -14.34
N ARG A 136 9.67 -13.29 -14.11
CA ARG A 136 9.60 -12.08 -13.26
C ARG A 136 8.76 -10.95 -13.86
N GLY A 137 8.62 -10.95 -15.19
CA GLY A 137 7.76 -10.03 -15.93
C GLY A 137 6.30 -10.50 -16.09
N ASN A 138 5.86 -11.57 -15.43
CA ASN A 138 4.56 -12.19 -15.74
C ASN A 138 3.38 -11.24 -15.54
N ILE A 139 2.78 -10.77 -16.65
CA ILE A 139 1.59 -9.91 -16.63
C ILE A 139 0.39 -10.59 -15.93
N SER A 140 0.34 -11.92 -15.92
CA SER A 140 -0.76 -12.66 -15.28
C SER A 140 -0.78 -12.48 -13.75
N ALA A 141 0.30 -11.98 -13.16
CA ALA A 141 0.38 -11.66 -11.73
C ALA A 141 -0.10 -10.22 -11.42
N THR A 142 -0.48 -9.44 -12.44
CA THR A 142 -0.94 -8.06 -12.24
C THR A 142 -2.44 -7.98 -11.98
N PRO A 143 -2.93 -6.99 -11.21
CA PRO A 143 -4.36 -6.87 -10.98
C PRO A 143 -5.18 -6.57 -12.23
N ILE A 144 -4.60 -5.90 -13.24
CA ILE A 144 -5.33 -5.63 -14.48
C ILE A 144 -5.69 -6.95 -15.19
N PHE A 145 -4.80 -7.94 -15.15
CA PHE A 145 -5.08 -9.27 -15.68
C PHE A 145 -6.18 -9.95 -14.88
N CYS A 146 -6.09 -9.96 -13.55
CA CYS A 146 -7.10 -10.57 -12.69
C CYS A 146 -8.48 -9.93 -12.87
N LYS A 147 -8.53 -8.59 -12.95
CA LYS A 147 -9.75 -7.82 -13.21
C LYS A 147 -10.35 -8.15 -14.58
N PHE A 148 -9.52 -8.33 -15.60
CA PHE A 148 -10.01 -8.69 -16.93
C PHE A 148 -10.51 -10.15 -16.98
N VAL A 149 -9.80 -11.08 -16.33
CA VAL A 149 -10.25 -12.47 -16.15
C VAL A 149 -11.59 -12.54 -15.43
N GLU A 150 -11.79 -11.75 -14.36
CA GLU A 150 -13.05 -11.71 -13.60
C GLU A 150 -14.25 -11.32 -14.48
N LEU A 151 -14.07 -10.38 -15.41
CA LEU A 151 -15.11 -10.01 -16.39
C LEU A 151 -15.38 -11.12 -17.40
N ILE A 152 -14.34 -11.80 -17.86
CA ILE A 152 -14.49 -12.93 -18.78
C ILE A 152 -15.21 -14.08 -18.09
N ASP A 153 -14.87 -14.38 -16.83
CA ASP A 153 -15.54 -15.40 -16.03
C ASP A 153 -17.02 -15.08 -15.79
N PHE A 154 -17.36 -13.80 -15.62
CA PHE A 154 -18.76 -13.35 -15.59
C PHE A 154 -19.49 -13.71 -16.90
N TYR A 155 -18.91 -13.39 -18.06
CA TYR A 155 -19.54 -13.73 -19.36
C TYR A 155 -19.50 -15.22 -19.71
N LEU A 156 -18.60 -16.00 -19.10
CA LEU A 156 -18.59 -17.46 -19.19
C LEU A 156 -19.63 -18.13 -18.27
N GLY A 157 -20.31 -17.37 -17.41
CA GLY A 157 -21.26 -17.91 -16.42
C GLY A 157 -20.58 -18.66 -15.27
N LYS A 158 -19.30 -18.35 -14.99
CA LYS A 158 -18.53 -18.93 -13.87
C LYS A 158 -18.58 -18.09 -12.60
N ASN A 159 -19.17 -16.89 -12.67
CA ASN A 159 -19.25 -15.95 -11.56
C ASN A 159 -20.71 -15.52 -11.38
N ASP A 160 -21.27 -15.81 -10.20
CA ASP A 160 -22.67 -15.54 -9.87
C ASP A 160 -22.92 -14.08 -9.45
N ARG A 161 -21.85 -13.26 -9.34
CA ARG A 161 -21.98 -11.84 -9.00
C ARG A 161 -22.54 -11.05 -10.16
N SER A 162 -23.40 -10.09 -9.85
CA SER A 162 -23.87 -9.12 -10.84
C SER A 162 -22.73 -8.21 -11.30
N LEU A 163 -22.84 -7.68 -12.51
CA LEU A 163 -21.89 -6.70 -13.03
C LEU A 163 -21.77 -5.46 -12.13
N ALA A 164 -22.87 -5.06 -11.49
CA ALA A 164 -22.87 -3.97 -10.50
C ALA A 164 -21.98 -4.31 -9.29
N ALA A 165 -22.04 -5.53 -8.78
CA ALA A 165 -21.18 -5.97 -7.67
C ALA A 165 -19.70 -6.05 -8.11
N ILE A 166 -19.43 -6.52 -9.33
CA ILE A 166 -18.06 -6.54 -9.88
C ILE A 166 -17.52 -5.10 -10.00
N SER A 167 -18.33 -4.17 -10.53
CA SER A 167 -17.92 -2.78 -10.76
C SER A 167 -17.54 -2.00 -9.50
N GLN A 168 -17.93 -2.47 -8.31
CA GLN A 168 -17.54 -1.85 -7.05
C GLN A 168 -16.02 -1.87 -6.87
N PHE A 169 -15.36 -2.96 -7.25
CA PHE A 169 -13.91 -3.15 -7.05
C PHE A 169 -13.12 -3.16 -8.37
N ASN A 170 -13.80 -3.44 -9.47
CA ASN A 170 -13.22 -3.60 -10.80
C ASN A 170 -13.76 -2.53 -11.77
N GLU A 171 -12.98 -1.48 -11.92
CA GLU A 171 -13.22 -0.33 -12.78
C GLU A 171 -13.32 -0.69 -14.27
N LEU A 172 -12.76 -1.82 -14.70
CA LEU A 172 -12.91 -2.28 -16.09
C LEU A 172 -14.38 -2.59 -16.40
N ALA A 173 -15.16 -3.02 -15.40
CA ALA A 173 -16.59 -3.26 -15.53
C ALA A 173 -17.38 -1.98 -15.83
N LEU A 174 -16.82 -0.79 -15.61
CA LEU A 174 -17.47 0.49 -15.88
C LEU A 174 -17.28 0.96 -17.33
N SER A 175 -16.45 0.28 -18.14
CA SER A 175 -16.25 0.60 -19.56
C SER A 175 -17.06 -0.36 -20.44
N PRO A 176 -18.03 0.14 -21.22
CA PRO A 176 -18.75 -0.67 -22.21
C PRO A 176 -17.82 -1.32 -23.25
N GLU A 177 -16.73 -0.65 -23.62
CA GLU A 177 -15.75 -1.15 -24.57
C GLU A 177 -14.99 -2.34 -24.01
N VAL A 178 -14.57 -2.28 -22.74
CA VAL A 178 -13.90 -3.39 -22.07
C VAL A 178 -14.87 -4.55 -21.82
N GLN A 179 -16.12 -4.27 -21.44
CA GLN A 179 -17.17 -5.27 -21.31
C GLN A 179 -17.37 -6.05 -22.62
N ARG A 180 -17.46 -5.34 -23.75
CA ARG A 180 -17.57 -5.96 -25.08
C ARG A 180 -16.34 -6.81 -25.40
N LEU A 181 -15.13 -6.32 -25.16
CA LEU A 181 -13.91 -7.09 -25.37
C LEU A 181 -13.88 -8.37 -24.51
N ALA A 182 -14.30 -8.27 -23.24
CA ALA A 182 -14.40 -9.42 -22.33
C ALA A 182 -15.45 -10.43 -22.82
N GLN A 183 -16.60 -9.96 -23.32
CA GLN A 183 -17.66 -10.81 -23.88
C GLN A 183 -17.20 -11.53 -25.15
N GLU A 184 -16.54 -10.84 -26.08
CA GLU A 184 -15.96 -11.43 -27.30
C GLU A 184 -14.87 -12.46 -26.97
N THR A 185 -14.06 -12.17 -25.95
CA THR A 185 -13.04 -13.09 -25.43
C THR A 185 -13.68 -14.33 -24.81
N ALA A 186 -14.74 -14.16 -24.01
CA ALA A 186 -15.48 -15.26 -23.41
C ALA A 186 -16.13 -16.15 -24.48
N GLN A 187 -16.78 -15.57 -25.49
CA GLN A 187 -17.37 -16.31 -26.61
C GLN A 187 -16.31 -17.15 -27.35
N SER A 188 -15.13 -16.59 -27.59
CA SER A 188 -14.02 -17.29 -28.21
C SER A 188 -13.47 -18.44 -27.34
N LEU A 189 -13.55 -18.30 -26.01
CA LEU A 189 -13.14 -19.33 -25.06
C LEU A 189 -14.12 -20.50 -24.95
N VAL A 190 -15.43 -20.29 -25.11
CA VAL A 190 -16.45 -21.37 -24.97
C VAL A 190 -16.07 -22.62 -25.76
N LEU A 191 -15.66 -22.47 -27.03
CA LEU A 191 -15.25 -23.59 -27.87
C LEU A 191 -13.91 -24.20 -27.44
N LYS A 192 -12.96 -23.38 -26.99
CA LYS A 192 -11.62 -23.81 -26.55
C LYS A 192 -11.67 -24.60 -25.24
N LEU A 193 -12.65 -24.31 -24.39
CA LEU A 193 -12.82 -24.93 -23.07
C LEU A 193 -13.74 -26.16 -23.09
N LYS A 194 -14.47 -26.40 -24.19
CA LYS A 194 -15.43 -27.50 -24.29
C LYS A 194 -14.74 -28.86 -24.08
N GLY A 195 -15.25 -29.64 -23.12
CA GLY A 195 -14.75 -30.98 -22.82
C GLY A 195 -13.37 -31.01 -22.13
N LYS A 196 -12.88 -29.86 -21.66
CA LYS A 196 -11.61 -29.76 -20.90
C LYS A 196 -11.88 -29.87 -19.41
N GLY A 197 -11.00 -30.55 -18.68
CA GLY A 197 -11.05 -30.56 -17.21
C GLY A 197 -10.58 -29.23 -16.62
N ASP A 198 -11.00 -28.90 -15.39
CA ASP A 198 -10.81 -27.57 -14.77
C ASP A 198 -9.37 -27.03 -14.85
N LYS A 199 -8.36 -27.85 -14.56
CA LYS A 199 -6.96 -27.46 -14.61
C LYS A 199 -6.49 -27.11 -16.03
N GLU A 200 -6.91 -27.91 -17.01
CA GLU A 200 -6.58 -27.67 -18.42
C GLU A 200 -7.34 -26.44 -18.94
N ALA A 201 -8.62 -26.32 -18.58
CA ALA A 201 -9.46 -25.17 -18.90
C ALA A 201 -8.85 -23.86 -18.36
N GLN A 202 -8.40 -23.85 -17.10
CA GLN A 202 -7.75 -22.67 -16.50
C GLN A 202 -6.46 -22.31 -17.23
N LYS A 203 -5.64 -23.30 -17.63
CA LYS A 203 -4.40 -23.06 -18.37
C LYS A 203 -4.69 -22.46 -19.74
N ILE A 204 -5.66 -23.02 -20.47
CA ILE A 204 -6.10 -22.52 -21.79
C ILE A 204 -6.63 -21.08 -21.66
N GLN A 205 -7.48 -20.84 -20.65
CA GLN A 205 -8.02 -19.52 -20.37
C GLN A 205 -6.90 -18.52 -20.08
N ASN A 206 -6.01 -18.80 -19.13
CA ASN A 206 -4.96 -17.87 -18.74
C ASN A 206 -4.05 -17.50 -19.93
N VAL A 207 -3.67 -18.48 -20.76
CA VAL A 207 -2.85 -18.24 -21.96
C VAL A 207 -3.58 -17.34 -22.95
N TYR A 208 -4.84 -17.64 -23.24
CA TYR A 208 -5.59 -16.89 -24.24
C TYR A 208 -5.96 -15.48 -23.76
N VAL A 209 -6.36 -15.32 -22.49
CA VAL A 209 -6.64 -14.01 -21.90
C VAL A 209 -5.38 -13.15 -21.87
N LYS A 210 -4.23 -13.75 -21.55
CA LYS A 210 -2.94 -13.06 -21.58
C LYS A 210 -2.64 -12.53 -22.99
N GLU A 211 -2.82 -13.36 -24.02
CA GLU A 211 -2.60 -12.95 -25.41
C GLU A 211 -3.50 -11.77 -25.82
N VAL A 212 -4.79 -11.79 -25.46
CA VAL A 212 -5.73 -10.70 -25.75
C VAL A 212 -5.32 -9.41 -25.01
N LEU A 213 -5.00 -9.54 -23.72
CA LEU A 213 -4.58 -8.42 -22.87
C LEU A 213 -3.30 -7.75 -23.42
N GLU A 214 -2.29 -8.55 -23.78
CA GLU A 214 -1.03 -8.05 -24.35
C GLU A 214 -1.26 -7.31 -25.66
N LYS A 215 -2.03 -7.90 -26.59
CA LYS A 215 -2.36 -7.29 -27.88
C LYS A 215 -3.10 -5.96 -27.73
N ASP A 216 -3.96 -5.83 -26.71
CA ASP A 216 -4.65 -4.58 -26.45
C ASP A 216 -3.73 -3.53 -25.83
N ILE A 217 -2.89 -3.90 -24.87
CA ILE A 217 -2.10 -2.96 -24.06
C ILE A 217 -0.87 -2.40 -24.80
N ILE A 218 -0.20 -3.19 -25.63
CA ILE A 218 1.10 -2.82 -26.21
C ILE A 218 1.11 -2.94 -27.75
N VAL A 219 1.73 -1.95 -28.41
CA VAL A 219 2.07 -2.02 -29.84
C VAL A 219 3.56 -1.76 -29.98
N GLY A 220 4.31 -2.76 -30.46
CA GLY A 220 5.77 -2.75 -30.40
C GLY A 220 6.25 -2.77 -28.95
N ARG A 221 7.00 -1.73 -28.53
CA ARG A 221 7.49 -1.56 -27.14
C ARG A 221 6.90 -0.33 -26.46
N LYS A 222 5.72 0.11 -26.88
CA LYS A 222 5.03 1.29 -26.35
C LYS A 222 3.57 0.99 -26.06
N ALA A 223 2.99 1.75 -25.13
CA ALA A 223 1.56 1.70 -24.86
C ALA A 223 0.76 1.87 -26.14
N ASN A 224 -0.20 0.98 -26.37
CA ASN A 224 -1.14 1.12 -27.46
C ASN A 224 -2.05 2.34 -27.19
N PRO A 225 -2.02 3.40 -28.03
CA PRO A 225 -2.88 4.56 -27.84
C PRO A 225 -4.38 4.22 -27.98
N ASP A 226 -4.70 3.11 -28.64
CA ASP A 226 -6.06 2.64 -28.87
C ASP A 226 -6.51 1.55 -27.90
N SER A 227 -5.67 1.20 -26.92
CA SER A 227 -5.99 0.19 -25.90
C SER A 227 -7.31 0.50 -25.21
N VAL A 228 -8.27 -0.42 -25.31
CA VAL A 228 -9.55 -0.28 -24.61
C VAL A 228 -9.37 -0.56 -23.13
N ILE A 229 -8.44 -1.46 -22.76
CA ILE A 229 -8.19 -1.84 -21.36
C ILE A 229 -7.51 -0.70 -20.60
N LEU A 230 -6.46 -0.08 -21.17
CA LEU A 230 -5.81 1.07 -20.53
C LEU A 230 -6.75 2.29 -20.43
N LYS A 231 -7.63 2.50 -21.42
CA LYS A 231 -8.68 3.54 -21.35
C LYS A 231 -9.73 3.19 -20.29
N GLY A 232 -10.14 1.92 -20.21
CA GLY A 232 -11.07 1.44 -19.19
C GLY A 232 -10.53 1.62 -17.77
N MET A 233 -9.22 1.48 -17.57
CA MET A 233 -8.57 1.75 -16.28
C MET A 233 -8.71 3.20 -15.81
N GLU A 234 -8.99 4.16 -16.69
CA GLU A 234 -9.25 5.54 -16.29
C GLU A 234 -10.48 5.67 -15.38
N LYS A 235 -11.40 4.70 -15.43
CA LYS A 235 -12.61 4.63 -14.61
C LYS A 235 -12.32 4.55 -13.11
N ILE A 236 -11.10 4.17 -12.68
CA ILE A 236 -10.69 4.29 -11.27
C ILE A 236 -10.78 5.71 -10.73
N LYS A 237 -10.68 6.73 -11.60
CA LYS A 237 -10.80 8.14 -11.27
C LYS A 237 -12.27 8.56 -11.05
N GLU A 238 -13.25 7.70 -11.31
CA GLU A 238 -14.66 8.01 -11.04
C GLU A 238 -14.98 7.83 -9.54
N LYS A 239 -15.96 8.63 -9.07
CA LYS A 239 -16.42 8.55 -7.67
C LYS A 239 -17.17 7.25 -7.44
N GLY A 240 -17.09 6.73 -6.21
CA GLY A 240 -17.86 5.55 -5.79
C GLY A 240 -17.25 4.21 -6.17
N ARG A 241 -16.12 4.17 -6.90
CA ARG A 241 -15.33 2.94 -7.07
C ARG A 241 -14.54 2.67 -5.79
N TRP A 242 -14.77 1.51 -5.16
CA TRP A 242 -14.19 1.16 -3.86
C TRP A 242 -12.70 0.86 -4.02
N ALA A 243 -11.91 1.36 -3.08
CA ALA A 243 -10.51 1.00 -3.00
C ALA A 243 -10.37 -0.45 -2.53
N THR A 244 -9.53 -1.19 -3.24
CA THR A 244 -9.01 -2.50 -2.81
C THR A 244 -7.74 -2.30 -2.00
N HIS A 245 -7.32 -3.35 -1.29
CA HIS A 245 -6.04 -3.34 -0.60
C HIS A 245 -4.85 -3.08 -1.56
N TYR A 246 -4.91 -3.62 -2.78
CA TYR A 246 -3.86 -3.38 -3.78
C TYR A 246 -3.75 -1.91 -4.17
N ASP A 247 -4.88 -1.21 -4.35
CA ASP A 247 -4.86 0.22 -4.67
C ASP A 247 -4.10 1.00 -3.60
N LEU A 248 -4.42 0.73 -2.33
CA LEU A 248 -3.83 1.43 -1.19
C LEU A 248 -2.36 1.08 -1.02
N LYS A 249 -1.98 -0.19 -1.25
CA LYS A 249 -0.59 -0.63 -1.19
C LYS A 249 0.26 0.06 -2.25
N GLU A 250 -0.20 0.10 -3.50
CA GLU A 250 0.57 0.75 -4.57
C GLU A 250 0.68 2.26 -4.36
N ILE A 251 -0.38 2.90 -3.85
CA ILE A 251 -0.31 4.29 -3.42
C ILE A 251 0.74 4.48 -2.33
N ALA A 252 0.77 3.61 -1.32
CA ALA A 252 1.75 3.66 -0.24
C ALA A 252 3.19 3.53 -0.76
N ASP A 253 3.42 2.60 -1.69
CA ASP A 253 4.70 2.41 -2.34
C ASP A 253 5.14 3.67 -3.14
N GLN A 254 4.22 4.34 -3.85
CA GLN A 254 4.55 5.58 -4.59
C GLN A 254 4.79 6.79 -3.68
N LEU A 255 4.16 6.82 -2.50
CA LEU A 255 4.26 7.92 -1.54
C LEU A 255 5.31 7.69 -0.45
N HIS A 256 6.01 6.56 -0.48
CA HIS A 256 7.04 6.19 0.48
C HIS A 256 6.53 6.15 1.93
N VAL A 257 5.37 5.52 2.12
CA VAL A 257 4.79 5.25 3.44
C VAL A 257 4.56 3.74 3.59
N ASN A 258 4.62 3.23 4.81
CA ASN A 258 4.22 1.86 5.12
C ASN A 258 2.69 1.82 5.31
N LEU A 259 2.01 0.81 4.76
CA LEU A 259 0.57 0.60 4.94
C LEU A 259 0.33 -0.57 5.87
N HIS A 260 -0.32 -0.31 7.00
CA HIS A 260 -0.81 -1.34 7.91
C HIS A 260 -2.33 -1.40 7.86
N VAL A 261 -2.88 -2.61 7.71
CA VAL A 261 -4.31 -2.87 7.88
C VAL A 261 -4.50 -3.74 9.10
N VAL A 262 -5.30 -3.26 10.06
CA VAL A 262 -5.54 -3.94 11.34
C VAL A 262 -6.18 -5.30 11.09
N GLY A 263 -5.64 -6.33 11.74
CA GLY A 263 -6.11 -7.71 11.59
C GLY A 263 -5.71 -8.38 10.27
N LYS A 264 -4.78 -7.78 9.52
CA LYS A 264 -4.18 -8.36 8.31
C LYS A 264 -2.68 -8.52 8.49
N GLU A 265 -2.10 -9.46 7.74
CA GLU A 265 -0.65 -9.55 7.59
C GLU A 265 -0.19 -8.35 6.77
N ASN A 266 0.69 -7.53 7.35
CA ASN A 266 1.30 -6.40 6.66
C ASN A 266 2.69 -6.82 6.18
N GLY A 267 3.14 -6.25 5.07
CA GLY A 267 4.50 -6.48 4.57
C GLY A 267 5.57 -5.94 5.54
N ARG A 268 6.84 -6.27 5.28
CA ARG A 268 7.96 -5.73 6.06
C ARG A 268 8.04 -4.21 5.90
N ASP A 269 8.10 -3.53 7.04
CA ASP A 269 8.25 -2.07 7.06
C ASP A 269 9.62 -1.63 6.55
N LYS A 270 9.62 -0.54 5.79
CA LYS A 270 10.83 0.23 5.52
C LYS A 270 11.01 1.19 6.70
N SER A 271 12.09 1.04 7.45
CA SER A 271 12.34 1.79 8.70
C SER A 271 12.34 3.32 8.52
N SER A 272 12.66 3.81 7.32
CA SER A 272 12.66 5.23 6.99
C SER A 272 11.28 5.78 6.60
N TYR A 273 10.26 4.93 6.45
CA TYR A 273 8.94 5.30 5.96
C TYR A 273 7.95 5.43 7.13
N PRO A 274 7.15 6.52 7.19
CA PRO A 274 6.10 6.64 8.20
C PRO A 274 4.97 5.63 7.93
N ILE A 275 4.23 5.26 8.97
CA ILE A 275 3.20 4.21 8.91
C ILE A 275 1.80 4.83 8.88
N ILE A 276 0.99 4.43 7.91
CA ILE A 276 -0.47 4.64 7.91
C ILE A 276 -1.13 3.36 8.42
N THR A 277 -1.98 3.48 9.44
CA THR A 277 -2.76 2.35 9.96
C THR A 277 -4.24 2.52 9.59
N LEU A 278 -4.80 1.55 8.88
CA LEU A 278 -6.21 1.52 8.47
C LEU A 278 -6.96 0.34 9.09
N HIS A 279 -8.27 0.49 9.26
CA HIS A 279 -9.18 -0.62 9.53
C HIS A 279 -10.04 -0.88 8.29
N ASN A 280 -10.28 -2.16 8.00
CA ASN A 280 -11.26 -2.58 7.00
C ASN A 280 -12.44 -3.27 7.71
N TRP A 281 -13.59 -2.61 7.71
CA TRP A 281 -14.80 -3.08 8.37
C TRP A 281 -15.68 -3.83 7.39
N GLY A 282 -15.77 -5.15 7.57
CA GLY A 282 -16.67 -6.02 6.80
C GLY A 282 -16.42 -6.01 5.29
N ASN A 283 -15.21 -5.70 4.84
CA ASN A 283 -14.87 -5.50 3.42
C ASN A 283 -15.75 -4.45 2.71
N ALA A 284 -16.32 -3.51 3.48
CA ALA A 284 -17.29 -2.54 3.00
C ALA A 284 -16.94 -1.09 3.37
N HIS A 285 -16.17 -0.91 4.45
CA HIS A 285 -15.81 0.41 4.92
C HIS A 285 -14.36 0.47 5.40
N TRP A 286 -13.73 1.63 5.24
CA TRP A 286 -12.35 1.86 5.65
C TRP A 286 -12.30 3.06 6.59
N THR A 287 -11.50 2.96 7.65
CA THR A 287 -11.26 4.05 8.61
C THR A 287 -9.78 4.13 8.96
N THR A 288 -9.34 5.24 9.55
CA THR A 288 -7.91 5.50 9.82
C THR A 288 -7.65 5.51 11.31
N LYS A 289 -6.62 4.81 11.77
CA LYS A 289 -6.12 4.96 13.14
C LYS A 289 -5.05 6.06 13.15
N VAL A 290 -5.23 7.07 14.00
CA VAL A 290 -4.29 8.17 14.21
C VAL A 290 -3.99 8.35 15.70
N THR A 291 -2.93 9.09 15.98
CA THR A 291 -2.54 9.45 17.35
C THR A 291 -2.72 10.95 17.51
N ILE A 292 -3.64 11.35 18.39
CA ILE A 292 -3.94 12.77 18.63
C ILE A 292 -3.39 13.18 19.99
N VAL A 293 -2.70 14.32 20.03
CA VAL A 293 -2.24 14.93 21.27
C VAL A 293 -3.31 15.89 21.79
N LYS A 294 -3.86 15.60 22.96
CA LYS A 294 -4.73 16.53 23.70
C LYS A 294 -3.90 17.37 24.64
N LYS A 295 -4.06 18.69 24.55
CA LYS A 295 -3.71 19.59 25.65
C LYS A 295 -4.84 19.54 26.67
N SER A 296 -4.57 18.98 27.85
CA SER A 296 -5.52 19.06 28.95
C SER A 296 -5.60 20.50 29.42
N LYS A 297 -6.71 21.18 29.16
CA LYS A 297 -7.05 22.39 29.92
C LYS A 297 -7.31 21.95 31.35
N VAL A 298 -6.32 22.11 32.23
CA VAL A 298 -6.57 22.09 33.68
C VAL A 298 -7.49 23.27 33.95
N LEU A 299 -8.78 22.97 34.14
CA LEU A 299 -9.72 23.92 34.74
C LEU A 299 -9.24 24.13 36.17
N ALA A 300 -8.52 25.23 36.40
CA ALA A 300 -8.25 25.70 37.74
C ALA A 300 -9.60 25.84 38.45
N ALA A 301 -9.83 25.02 39.47
CA ALA A 301 -10.99 25.15 40.33
C ALA A 301 -10.97 26.55 40.94
N PRO A 302 -12.10 27.27 40.96
CA PRO A 302 -12.15 28.55 41.65
C PRO A 302 -12.01 28.27 43.15
N ASN A 303 -10.93 28.78 43.74
CA ASN A 303 -10.83 28.91 45.18
C ASN A 303 -11.98 29.81 45.65
N GLU A 304 -12.97 29.24 46.33
CA GLU A 304 -13.85 30.02 47.18
C GLU A 304 -13.03 30.64 48.32
N PRO A 305 -13.37 31.88 48.66
CA PRO A 305 -13.75 32.11 50.04
C PRO A 305 -15.12 32.80 50.10
N GLY A 306 -15.91 32.37 51.07
CA GLY A 306 -17.32 32.71 51.20
C GLY A 306 -17.63 34.17 51.47
N GLY A 307 -18.90 34.53 51.32
CA GLY A 307 -19.43 35.80 51.80
C GLY A 307 -20.56 36.37 50.95
N SER A 308 -21.79 36.04 51.35
CA SER A 308 -23.07 36.64 50.95
C SER A 308 -23.04 38.18 50.75
N VAL A 309 -23.73 38.69 49.72
CA VAL A 309 -24.94 39.56 49.81
C VAL A 309 -25.31 40.12 48.42
N LEU A 310 -26.60 40.10 48.13
CA LEU A 310 -27.30 40.71 46.98
C LEU A 310 -27.01 42.21 46.79
N SER A 311 -26.79 42.66 45.54
CA SER A 311 -27.38 43.91 45.04
C SER A 311 -27.28 44.06 43.52
N HIS A 312 -28.38 44.49 42.93
CA HIS A 312 -28.57 44.93 41.54
C HIS A 312 -27.72 46.15 41.12
N SER A 313 -27.60 46.28 39.79
CA SER A 313 -27.50 47.53 39.01
C SER A 313 -26.13 48.24 38.95
N SER A 314 -25.48 48.22 37.79
CA SER A 314 -25.44 49.38 36.87
C SER A 314 -24.39 49.25 35.74
N SER A 315 -24.90 49.29 34.51
CA SER A 315 -24.51 50.17 33.39
C SER A 315 -23.08 50.70 33.22
N LYS A 316 -22.44 50.33 32.09
CA LYS A 316 -21.63 51.16 31.15
C LYS A 316 -21.30 50.26 29.94
N LYS A 317 -21.98 50.29 28.79
CA LYS A 317 -22.23 51.33 27.76
C LYS A 317 -20.98 51.81 27.01
N ILE A 318 -20.72 51.18 25.86
CA ILE A 318 -20.10 51.74 24.64
C ILE A 318 -20.87 51.04 23.47
N ILE A 319 -21.98 51.59 22.95
CA ILE A 319 -22.10 52.39 21.70
C ILE A 319 -21.17 51.85 20.59
N GLY A 320 -21.60 51.25 19.49
CA GLY A 320 -22.87 51.27 18.77
C GLY A 320 -22.61 51.73 17.33
N LEU A 321 -22.92 50.88 16.34
CA LEU A 321 -23.42 51.30 15.02
C LEU A 321 -24.02 50.09 14.29
N LYS A 322 -25.35 50.01 14.37
CA LYS A 322 -26.24 49.26 13.47
C LYS A 322 -26.39 50.05 12.18
N ILE A 323 -26.34 49.39 11.02
CA ILE A 323 -27.19 49.73 9.88
C ILE A 323 -27.65 48.41 9.22
N GLU A 324 -28.95 48.16 9.31
CA GLU A 324 -29.81 47.44 8.35
C GLU A 324 -31.27 47.79 8.76
N PRO A 325 -32.33 47.59 7.96
CA PRO A 325 -32.44 46.85 6.69
C PRO A 325 -33.36 47.49 5.62
N LYS A 326 -33.50 46.84 4.45
CA LYS A 326 -34.76 46.86 3.68
C LYS A 326 -35.09 45.46 3.14
N GLN A 327 -36.25 44.97 3.55
CA GLN A 327 -36.89 43.74 3.08
C GLN A 327 -37.53 43.92 1.69
N LEU A 328 -37.66 42.83 0.93
CA LEU A 328 -38.89 42.54 0.19
C LEU A 328 -39.11 41.02 0.10
N LYS A 329 -40.32 40.58 0.50
CA LYS A 329 -40.86 39.21 0.41
C LYS A 329 -41.47 38.94 -0.97
N LYS A 330 -41.40 37.69 -1.46
CA LYS A 330 -42.57 36.78 -1.65
C LYS A 330 -42.24 35.54 -2.51
N ASP A 331 -42.32 34.39 -1.85
CA ASP A 331 -43.03 33.13 -2.16
C ASP A 331 -42.75 32.26 -3.41
N PRO A 332 -43.01 30.92 -3.30
CA PRO A 332 -42.35 29.87 -4.06
C PRO A 332 -43.25 29.24 -5.13
N VAL A 333 -42.65 28.66 -6.19
CA VAL A 333 -43.36 27.81 -7.15
C VAL A 333 -42.59 26.54 -7.47
N THR A 334 -43.25 25.43 -7.16
CA THR A 334 -43.00 24.04 -7.55
C THR A 334 -43.09 23.83 -9.06
N LYS A 335 -42.22 23.01 -9.67
CA LYS A 335 -42.57 21.90 -10.61
C LYS A 335 -41.37 21.31 -11.38
N LYS A 336 -41.26 19.98 -11.24
CA LYS A 336 -41.09 18.93 -12.27
C LYS A 336 -39.98 19.01 -13.35
N LEU A 337 -39.24 17.90 -13.44
CA LEU A 337 -38.58 17.35 -14.63
C LEU A 337 -39.41 17.44 -15.91
N PRO A 338 -38.72 17.39 -17.07
CA PRO A 338 -38.99 16.27 -17.97
C PRO A 338 -37.74 15.62 -18.61
N LEU A 339 -37.85 14.31 -18.80
CA LEU A 339 -37.23 13.53 -19.88
C LEU A 339 -37.80 13.97 -21.25
N GLN A 340 -36.96 13.92 -22.30
CA GLN A 340 -37.22 13.30 -23.63
C GLN A 340 -35.99 13.55 -24.51
N ASP A 341 -35.27 12.52 -24.99
CA ASP A 341 -35.54 11.63 -26.13
C ASP A 341 -35.46 12.28 -27.52
N GLN A 342 -34.55 11.70 -28.32
CA GLN A 342 -34.56 11.52 -29.78
C GLN A 342 -34.54 12.75 -30.71
N ASN A 343 -33.47 12.90 -31.50
CA ASN A 343 -33.49 12.49 -32.91
C ASN A 343 -32.19 12.84 -33.67
N PHE A 344 -31.74 11.89 -34.49
CA PHE A 344 -30.72 12.04 -35.53
C PHE A 344 -31.16 12.99 -36.65
N PRO A 345 -30.21 13.51 -37.43
CA PRO A 345 -30.27 13.28 -38.87
C PRO A 345 -28.98 12.67 -39.44
N LYS A 346 -29.17 11.78 -40.42
CA LYS A 346 -28.15 11.20 -41.30
C LYS A 346 -27.93 12.07 -42.55
N THR A 347 -26.73 11.94 -43.12
CA THR A 347 -26.32 12.13 -44.55
C THR A 347 -26.36 13.58 -45.09
N ASP A 348 -25.37 14.13 -45.80
CA ASP A 348 -24.54 13.52 -46.85
C ASP A 348 -23.15 14.17 -47.08
N VAL A 349 -22.27 13.30 -47.58
CA VAL A 349 -21.13 13.47 -48.50
C VAL A 349 -20.79 14.88 -49.01
N SER A 350 -19.58 15.35 -48.67
CA SER A 350 -18.67 15.98 -49.65
C SER A 350 -17.24 16.14 -49.09
N LYS A 351 -16.27 15.55 -49.80
CA LYS A 351 -14.83 15.86 -49.79
C LYS A 351 -14.47 16.32 -51.21
N PRO A 352 -13.30 16.92 -51.50
CA PRO A 352 -12.29 17.50 -50.61
C PRO A 352 -11.82 18.91 -51.06
N LYS A 353 -11.12 19.65 -50.19
CA LYS A 353 -10.17 20.66 -50.66
C LYS A 353 -8.90 20.65 -49.81
N LYS A 354 -7.78 20.41 -50.49
CA LYS A 354 -6.40 20.54 -50.03
C LYS A 354 -6.15 21.96 -49.53
N THR A 355 -5.52 22.09 -48.38
CA THR A 355 -4.66 23.24 -48.07
C THR A 355 -3.56 22.76 -47.13
N GLN A 356 -2.31 22.87 -47.58
CA GLN A 356 -1.12 22.76 -46.75
C GLN A 356 -1.09 23.89 -45.72
N PRO A 357 -0.36 23.71 -44.62
CA PRO A 357 0.48 24.79 -44.13
C PRO A 357 1.92 24.32 -43.91
N GLU A 358 2.80 24.94 -44.69
CA GLU A 358 3.86 25.83 -44.22
C GLU A 358 4.70 25.40 -43.00
N VAL A 359 5.97 25.18 -43.31
CA VAL A 359 7.11 24.87 -42.45
C VAL A 359 7.70 26.18 -41.93
N ILE A 360 7.76 26.37 -40.61
CA ILE A 360 8.71 27.30 -39.95
C ILE A 360 9.16 26.72 -38.59
N ASN A 361 10.41 26.22 -38.56
CA ASN A 361 11.50 26.29 -37.53
C ASN A 361 11.24 26.07 -36.00
N PRO A 362 12.26 25.84 -35.14
CA PRO A 362 13.70 25.54 -35.36
C PRO A 362 14.25 24.35 -34.52
N GLU A 363 15.41 23.83 -34.93
CA GLU A 363 16.35 23.14 -34.04
C GLU A 363 17.04 24.12 -33.08
N ARG A 364 17.16 23.77 -31.78
CA ARG A 364 18.47 23.57 -31.10
C ARG A 364 18.33 23.38 -29.58
N SER A 365 18.67 22.14 -29.19
CA SER A 365 19.47 21.74 -28.02
C SER A 365 19.21 22.37 -26.64
N LYS A 366 18.57 21.60 -25.75
CA LYS A 366 18.98 21.53 -24.33
C LYS A 366 19.11 20.07 -23.90
N LYS A 367 20.31 19.74 -23.47
CA LYS A 367 20.82 18.44 -23.01
C LYS A 367 19.99 17.94 -21.82
N GLN A 368 19.48 16.71 -21.89
CA GLN A 368 19.07 15.95 -20.72
C GLN A 368 20.32 15.44 -19.98
N PRO A 369 20.38 15.53 -18.64
CA PRO A 369 21.47 14.94 -17.87
C PRO A 369 21.27 13.43 -17.77
N GLN A 370 22.17 12.66 -18.38
CA GLN A 370 22.42 11.26 -18.06
C GLN A 370 23.09 11.21 -16.68
N TYR A 371 22.36 10.75 -15.66
CA TYR A 371 22.98 10.33 -14.40
C TYR A 371 23.49 8.90 -14.56
N PHE A 372 24.79 8.78 -14.83
CA PHE A 372 25.56 7.58 -14.50
C PHE A 372 25.67 7.51 -12.97
N LEU A 373 25.06 6.49 -12.36
CA LEU A 373 25.27 6.20 -10.94
C LEU A 373 26.62 5.48 -10.78
N ASN A 374 27.61 6.20 -10.28
CA ASN A 374 28.96 5.73 -10.01
C ASN A 374 28.94 4.74 -8.83
N LYS A 375 29.09 3.45 -9.10
CA LYS A 375 29.30 2.41 -8.07
C LYS A 375 30.77 2.42 -7.64
N GLN A 376 31.14 3.33 -6.74
CA GLN A 376 32.37 3.24 -5.93
C GLN A 376 32.39 4.41 -4.96
N THR A 377 31.91 4.19 -3.74
CA THR A 377 32.30 4.88 -2.48
C THR A 377 31.29 4.51 -1.39
N LEU A 378 31.39 3.28 -0.88
CA LEU A 378 30.73 2.87 0.36
C LEU A 378 31.48 1.67 0.97
N PHE A 379 32.81 1.80 1.04
CA PHE A 379 33.68 0.94 1.83
C PHE A 379 34.89 1.78 2.23
N SER A 380 34.75 2.54 3.31
CA SER A 380 35.85 3.03 4.13
C SER A 380 35.26 3.61 5.41
N GLN A 381 35.86 3.24 6.54
CA GLN A 381 35.56 3.66 7.91
C GLN A 381 34.52 2.80 8.65
N SER A 382 34.98 1.58 8.95
CA SER A 382 34.63 0.83 10.15
C SER A 382 35.47 1.34 11.32
N ASP A 383 34.83 1.88 12.36
CA ASP A 383 35.41 1.96 13.70
C ASP A 383 34.98 0.72 14.48
N GLU A 384 35.97 0.14 15.16
CA GLU A 384 36.00 -1.20 15.75
C GLU A 384 35.08 -1.35 16.97
N ILE A 385 34.39 -2.49 17.06
CA ILE A 385 33.77 -3.00 18.29
C ILE A 385 34.35 -4.42 18.55
N PRO A 386 34.66 -4.80 19.81
CA PRO A 386 35.56 -5.91 20.11
C PRO A 386 34.98 -7.29 19.79
N LEU A 387 35.84 -8.15 19.25
CA LEU A 387 35.64 -9.57 19.01
C LEU A 387 35.31 -10.36 20.29
N THR A 388 34.22 -11.11 20.23
CA THR A 388 34.13 -12.43 20.87
C THR A 388 33.38 -13.38 19.93
N PHE A 389 33.99 -14.55 19.67
CA PHE A 389 33.59 -15.65 18.78
C PHE A 389 33.73 -15.41 17.26
N MET A 390 34.91 -15.71 16.73
CA MET A 390 35.15 -15.72 15.28
C MET A 390 34.55 -16.98 14.64
N SER A 391 33.35 -16.85 14.10
CA SER A 391 32.90 -17.60 12.92
C SER A 391 33.89 -17.33 11.77
N SER A 392 34.37 -18.35 11.04
CA SER A 392 35.35 -18.12 9.99
C SER A 392 34.75 -17.23 8.89
N LYS A 393 35.58 -16.50 8.13
CA LYS A 393 35.07 -15.68 7.00
C LYS A 393 34.25 -16.50 5.99
N ALA A 394 34.53 -17.81 5.90
CA ALA A 394 33.75 -18.75 5.09
C ALA A 394 32.38 -19.02 5.74
N ASP A 395 32.34 -19.23 7.05
CA ASP A 395 31.11 -19.48 7.80
C ASP A 395 30.18 -18.27 7.79
N GLN A 396 30.71 -17.06 7.97
CA GLN A 396 29.93 -15.83 7.86
C GLN A 396 29.37 -15.64 6.45
N LYS A 397 30.13 -16.03 5.42
CA LYS A 397 29.66 -15.97 4.03
C LYS A 397 28.54 -16.98 3.78
N GLU A 398 28.65 -18.18 4.32
CA GLU A 398 27.63 -19.22 4.21
C GLU A 398 26.37 -18.86 5.01
N LEU A 399 26.51 -18.33 6.22
CA LEU A 399 25.40 -17.83 7.02
C LEU A 399 24.60 -16.75 6.27
N ASN A 400 25.30 -15.77 5.70
CA ASN A 400 24.68 -14.75 4.86
C ASN A 400 24.00 -15.34 3.62
N ARG A 401 24.55 -16.41 3.04
CA ARG A 401 23.94 -17.13 1.90
C ARG A 401 22.62 -17.77 2.34
N LEU A 402 22.61 -18.49 3.45
CA LEU A 402 21.42 -19.15 4.00
C LEU A 402 20.31 -18.14 4.32
N ILE A 403 20.66 -17.03 4.99
CA ILE A 403 19.71 -15.93 5.28
C ILE A 403 19.09 -15.41 3.97
N HIS A 404 19.90 -15.21 2.93
CA HIS A 404 19.40 -14.75 1.65
C HIS A 404 18.45 -15.75 0.96
N ILE A 405 18.73 -17.05 1.06
CA ILE A 405 17.87 -18.12 0.50
C ILE A 405 16.53 -18.16 1.23
N VAL A 406 16.54 -18.16 2.56
CA VAL A 406 15.32 -18.14 3.40
C VAL A 406 14.46 -16.92 3.04
N HIS A 407 15.06 -15.73 3.04
CA HIS A 407 14.36 -14.49 2.77
C HIS A 407 13.70 -14.47 1.37
N ARG A 408 14.44 -14.90 0.33
CA ARG A 408 13.91 -14.97 -1.03
C ARG A 408 12.79 -16.01 -1.15
N THR A 409 12.90 -17.12 -0.44
CA THR A 409 11.88 -18.16 -0.45
C THR A 409 10.60 -17.67 0.21
N VAL A 410 10.70 -16.95 1.34
CA VAL A 410 9.53 -16.35 2.00
C VAL A 410 8.82 -15.37 1.07
N ILE A 411 9.56 -14.46 0.41
CA ILE A 411 8.97 -13.54 -0.57
C ILE A 411 8.26 -14.32 -1.68
N ALA A 412 8.90 -15.33 -2.26
CA ALA A 412 8.31 -16.12 -3.33
C ALA A 412 7.05 -16.87 -2.89
N TYR A 413 7.08 -17.47 -1.69
CA TYR A 413 5.96 -18.20 -1.13
C TYR A 413 4.79 -17.29 -0.78
N CYS A 414 5.03 -16.16 -0.12
CA CYS A 414 3.98 -15.18 0.21
C CYS A 414 3.36 -14.61 -1.07
N THR A 415 4.18 -14.21 -2.05
CA THR A 415 3.70 -13.73 -3.36
C THR A 415 2.82 -14.78 -4.06
N TYR A 416 3.27 -16.05 -4.08
CA TYR A 416 2.48 -17.13 -4.65
C TYR A 416 1.17 -17.34 -3.90
N SER A 417 1.22 -17.39 -2.56
CA SER A 417 0.07 -17.61 -1.70
C SER A 417 -0.94 -16.46 -1.76
N ASP A 418 -0.50 -15.23 -1.94
CA ASP A 418 -1.34 -14.04 -2.09
C ASP A 418 -2.01 -13.98 -3.47
N GLY A 419 -1.39 -14.59 -4.48
CA GLY A 419 -1.97 -14.75 -5.81
C GLY A 419 -3.12 -15.76 -5.92
N ILE A 420 -3.43 -16.52 -4.85
CA ILE A 420 -4.53 -17.51 -4.85
C ILE A 420 -5.82 -16.84 -4.34
N ILE A 421 -6.69 -16.46 -5.27
CA ILE A 421 -7.90 -15.66 -4.98
C ILE A 421 -9.12 -16.55 -4.64
N PHE A 422 -9.12 -17.86 -5.00
CA PHE A 422 -10.19 -18.79 -4.59
C PHE A 422 -9.66 -20.21 -4.30
N SER A 423 -10.01 -20.73 -3.12
CA SER A 423 -10.05 -22.16 -2.85
C SER A 423 -10.83 -22.43 -1.56
N LEU A 424 -11.87 -23.27 -1.66
CA LEU A 424 -12.70 -23.77 -0.56
C LEU A 424 -11.91 -24.51 0.54
N PHE A 425 -10.60 -24.73 0.37
CA PHE A 425 -9.73 -25.44 1.32
C PHE A 425 -8.55 -24.58 1.87
N HIS A 426 -8.50 -23.27 1.60
CA HIS A 426 -7.36 -22.41 1.97
C HIS A 426 -7.45 -21.75 3.36
N ARG A 427 -8.03 -22.42 4.35
CA ARG A 427 -7.82 -22.05 5.77
C ARG A 427 -6.34 -22.09 6.18
N HIS A 428 -5.48 -22.69 5.35
CA HIS A 428 -4.04 -22.88 5.59
C HIS A 428 -3.11 -21.85 4.94
N GLY A 429 -3.56 -21.03 3.98
CA GLY A 429 -2.71 -20.05 3.27
C GLY A 429 -2.17 -18.95 4.19
N ALA A 430 -3.05 -18.28 4.93
CA ALA A 430 -2.65 -17.26 5.91
C ALA A 430 -1.75 -17.83 7.01
N SER A 431 -2.13 -18.96 7.63
CA SER A 431 -1.31 -19.59 8.67
C SER A 431 0.08 -20.02 8.17
N GLY A 432 0.18 -20.43 6.90
CA GLY A 432 1.45 -20.79 6.28
C GLY A 432 2.34 -19.59 6.05
N ARG A 433 1.79 -18.47 5.59
CA ARG A 433 2.52 -17.20 5.46
C ARG A 433 2.99 -16.67 6.80
N THR A 434 2.13 -16.69 7.82
CA THR A 434 2.53 -16.29 9.18
C THR A 434 3.75 -17.07 9.65
N ARG A 435 3.72 -18.42 9.51
CA ARG A 435 4.85 -19.27 9.90
C ARG A 435 6.10 -19.00 9.07
N ALA A 436 5.95 -18.78 7.76
CA ALA A 436 7.07 -18.47 6.88
C ALA A 436 7.73 -17.13 7.25
N SER A 437 6.93 -16.08 7.49
CA SER A 437 7.43 -14.76 7.90
C SER A 437 8.08 -14.81 9.29
N GLN A 438 7.46 -15.50 10.26
CA GLN A 438 8.04 -15.69 11.59
C GLN A 438 9.37 -16.45 11.52
N PHE A 439 9.47 -17.45 10.64
CA PHE A 439 10.71 -18.17 10.43
C PHE A 439 11.79 -17.25 9.84
N ASP A 440 11.50 -16.43 8.83
CA ASP A 440 12.47 -15.46 8.28
C ASP A 440 12.93 -14.42 9.33
N GLU A 441 12.01 -13.92 10.15
CA GLU A 441 12.34 -13.02 11.26
C GLU A 441 13.30 -13.67 12.25
N GLN A 442 12.96 -14.86 12.75
CA GLN A 442 13.83 -15.61 13.67
C GLN A 442 15.17 -15.98 13.04
N PHE A 443 15.15 -16.41 11.78
CA PHE A 443 16.34 -16.84 11.05
C PHE A 443 17.30 -15.68 10.74
N SER A 444 16.76 -14.47 10.51
CA SER A 444 17.57 -13.28 10.24
C SER A 444 18.39 -12.78 11.42
N LEU A 445 18.02 -13.21 12.64
CA LEU A 445 18.70 -12.86 13.89
C LEU A 445 19.79 -13.88 14.28
N VAL A 446 20.00 -14.92 13.47
CA VAL A 446 20.98 -15.95 13.76
C VAL A 446 22.38 -15.43 13.44
N GLU A 447 23.26 -15.45 14.43
CA GLU A 447 24.65 -14.99 14.32
C GLU A 447 25.64 -16.16 14.12
N ASP A 448 25.19 -17.39 14.40
CA ASP A 448 26.00 -18.61 14.33
C ASP A 448 25.58 -19.54 13.19
N LEU A 449 26.56 -20.05 12.43
CA LEU A 449 26.26 -20.90 11.28
C LEU A 449 25.64 -22.24 11.70
N GLU A 450 26.16 -22.89 12.74
CA GLU A 450 25.63 -24.18 13.19
C GLU A 450 24.21 -24.05 13.74
N GLN A 451 23.92 -22.98 14.47
CA GLN A 451 22.56 -22.61 14.86
C GLN A 451 21.64 -22.44 13.64
N ALA A 452 22.11 -21.77 12.58
CA ALA A 452 21.34 -21.57 11.36
C ALA A 452 21.03 -22.90 10.65
N LYS A 453 22.03 -23.79 10.53
CA LYS A 453 21.83 -25.12 9.93
C LYS A 453 20.80 -25.94 10.71
N ASN A 454 20.94 -25.98 12.04
CA ASN A 454 20.01 -26.69 12.92
C ASN A 454 18.58 -26.12 12.82
N MET A 455 18.43 -24.79 12.77
CA MET A 455 17.12 -24.15 12.58
C MET A 455 16.48 -24.51 11.24
N LEU A 456 17.26 -24.58 10.14
CA LEU A 456 16.75 -25.01 8.83
C LEU A 456 16.26 -26.45 8.86
N VAL A 457 17.07 -27.37 9.39
CA VAL A 457 16.72 -28.79 9.45
C VAL A 457 15.46 -28.99 10.30
N ASN A 458 15.43 -28.44 11.51
CA ASN A 458 14.28 -28.53 12.40
C ASN A 458 13.00 -27.98 11.74
N PHE A 459 13.11 -26.85 11.04
CA PHE A 459 11.96 -26.25 10.35
C PHE A 459 11.46 -27.14 9.21
N LEU A 460 12.38 -27.71 8.42
CA LEU A 460 12.08 -28.57 7.29
C LEU A 460 11.56 -29.94 7.71
N GLU A 461 11.91 -30.47 8.87
CA GLU A 461 11.39 -31.76 9.37
C GLU A 461 10.00 -31.63 10.00
N ASP A 462 9.75 -30.55 10.75
CA ASP A 462 8.51 -30.42 11.52
C ASP A 462 7.28 -30.26 10.62
N SER A 463 6.45 -31.31 10.63
CA SER A 463 5.17 -31.35 9.92
C SER A 463 4.19 -30.24 10.31
N LYS A 464 4.33 -29.64 11.51
CA LYS A 464 3.53 -28.50 11.95
C LYS A 464 3.81 -27.23 11.14
N ASN A 465 4.97 -27.14 10.50
CA ASN A 465 5.32 -25.98 9.67
C ASN A 465 4.59 -25.98 8.31
N GLY A 466 3.97 -27.09 7.93
CA GLY A 466 3.09 -27.20 6.76
C GLY A 466 3.30 -28.51 6.02
N ASN A 467 2.47 -28.76 5.01
CA ASN A 467 2.64 -29.93 4.14
C ASN A 467 3.84 -29.76 3.20
N THR A 468 4.17 -30.80 2.44
CA THR A 468 5.27 -30.82 1.47
C THR A 468 4.77 -30.76 0.02
N HIS A 469 3.61 -30.15 -0.23
CA HIS A 469 3.07 -29.92 -1.58
C HIS A 469 3.96 -28.98 -2.41
N PRO A 470 3.86 -28.98 -3.75
CA PRO A 470 4.79 -28.24 -4.62
C PRO A 470 5.00 -26.77 -4.24
N HIS A 471 3.96 -26.06 -3.83
CA HIS A 471 4.05 -24.64 -3.46
C HIS A 471 3.86 -24.40 -1.96
N SER A 472 4.09 -25.44 -1.14
CA SER A 472 4.24 -25.24 0.30
C SER A 472 5.56 -24.53 0.58
N PHE A 473 5.61 -23.74 1.66
CA PHE A 473 6.82 -23.05 2.05
C PHE A 473 7.99 -24.02 2.27
N ARG A 474 7.75 -25.15 2.94
CA ARG A 474 8.74 -26.22 3.15
C ARG A 474 9.36 -26.74 1.85
N THR A 475 8.55 -26.99 0.82
CA THR A 475 9.02 -27.49 -0.48
C THR A 475 9.78 -26.42 -1.25
N MET A 476 9.31 -25.18 -1.23
CA MET A 476 10.00 -24.06 -1.89
C MET A 476 11.34 -23.76 -1.21
N LEU A 477 11.40 -23.87 0.12
CA LEU A 477 12.62 -23.66 0.91
C LEU A 477 13.66 -24.73 0.60
N LEU A 478 13.28 -26.00 0.64
CA LEU A 478 14.17 -27.10 0.27
C LEU A 478 14.68 -26.97 -1.17
N GLN A 479 13.81 -26.55 -2.11
CA GLN A 479 14.25 -26.27 -3.49
C GLN A 479 15.29 -25.15 -3.53
N GLY A 480 15.06 -24.03 -2.82
CA GLY A 480 16.00 -22.91 -2.79
C GLY A 480 17.37 -23.28 -2.22
N LEU A 481 17.38 -24.15 -1.21
CA LEU A 481 18.60 -24.66 -0.58
C LEU A 481 19.37 -25.61 -1.50
N LEU A 482 18.67 -26.55 -2.13
CA LEU A 482 19.28 -27.50 -3.08
C LEU A 482 19.77 -26.82 -4.35
N ALA A 483 19.03 -25.86 -4.91
CA ALA A 483 19.42 -25.15 -6.13
C ALA A 483 20.66 -24.28 -5.96
N ALA A 484 21.01 -23.94 -4.71
CA ALA A 484 22.23 -23.20 -4.40
C ALA A 484 23.49 -24.10 -4.46
N ASN A 485 23.31 -25.42 -4.49
CA ASN A 485 24.36 -26.40 -4.76
C ASN A 485 24.20 -26.83 -6.22
N GLU A 486 25.23 -26.59 -7.06
CA GLU A 486 25.13 -26.53 -8.53
C GLU A 486 24.58 -27.80 -9.23
N SER A 487 24.43 -28.92 -8.52
CA SER A 487 23.92 -30.20 -9.04
C SER A 487 22.39 -30.25 -9.22
N HIS A 488 21.59 -29.39 -8.57
CA HIS A 488 20.12 -29.54 -8.50
C HIS A 488 19.30 -28.53 -9.32
N ASN A 489 19.94 -27.71 -10.17
CA ASN A 489 19.34 -26.58 -10.89
C ASN A 489 18.25 -26.94 -11.94
N LYS A 490 17.70 -28.16 -11.92
CA LYS A 490 16.64 -28.65 -12.83
C LYS A 490 15.45 -29.32 -12.13
N LYS A 491 15.44 -29.43 -10.80
CA LYS A 491 14.35 -30.10 -10.07
C LYS A 491 13.20 -29.12 -9.84
N ASP A 492 12.09 -29.32 -10.55
CA ASP A 492 10.88 -28.52 -10.34
C ASP A 492 10.21 -28.81 -8.99
N LEU A 493 9.34 -27.91 -8.53
CA LEU A 493 8.65 -28.03 -7.24
C LEU A 493 7.82 -29.31 -7.11
N LYS A 494 7.35 -29.87 -8.25
CA LYS A 494 6.58 -31.12 -8.26
C LYS A 494 7.49 -32.31 -7.96
N TYR A 495 8.69 -32.32 -8.52
CA TYR A 495 9.72 -33.30 -8.22
C TYR A 495 10.17 -33.20 -6.76
N ILE A 496 10.45 -31.99 -6.26
CA ILE A 496 10.84 -31.80 -4.84
C ILE A 496 9.74 -32.31 -3.91
N SER A 497 8.49 -31.94 -4.17
CA SER A 497 7.33 -32.40 -3.38
C SER A 497 7.20 -33.92 -3.34
N LYS A 498 7.38 -34.60 -4.47
CA LYS A 498 7.26 -36.06 -4.56
C LYS A 498 8.40 -36.81 -3.86
N ASN A 499 9.58 -36.21 -3.82
CA ASN A 499 10.80 -36.82 -3.28
C ASN A 499 11.30 -36.11 -2.02
N TYR A 500 10.40 -35.43 -1.30
CA TYR A 500 10.76 -34.48 -0.25
C TYR A 500 11.67 -35.09 0.83
N SER A 501 11.28 -36.26 1.37
CA SER A 501 12.04 -36.94 2.42
C SER A 501 13.45 -37.31 1.99
N ALA A 502 13.60 -37.95 0.82
CA ALA A 502 14.92 -38.36 0.32
C ALA A 502 15.83 -37.16 0.03
N LEU A 503 15.26 -36.05 -0.47
CA LEU A 503 16.01 -34.82 -0.74
C LEU A 503 16.37 -34.05 0.54
N LEU A 504 15.55 -34.17 1.59
CA LEU A 504 15.85 -33.61 2.90
C LEU A 504 16.99 -34.39 3.57
N GLU A 505 16.99 -35.72 3.49
CA GLU A 505 18.10 -36.58 3.96
C GLU A 505 19.41 -36.27 3.21
N GLU A 506 19.35 -36.12 1.87
CA GLU A 506 20.51 -35.69 1.05
C GLU A 506 21.05 -34.34 1.54
N PHE A 507 20.16 -33.37 1.76
CA PHE A 507 20.52 -32.04 2.26
C PHE A 507 21.12 -32.07 3.67
N GLN A 508 20.61 -32.92 4.57
CA GLN A 508 21.15 -33.10 5.91
C GLN A 508 22.58 -33.64 5.87
N GLY A 509 22.84 -34.65 5.04
CA GLY A 509 24.18 -35.21 4.87
C GLY A 509 25.19 -34.23 4.25
N GLU A 510 24.73 -33.25 3.46
CA GLU A 510 25.59 -32.18 2.94
C GLU A 510 25.86 -31.06 3.97
N LEU A 511 24.94 -30.81 4.89
CA LEU A 511 25.02 -29.70 5.86
C LEU A 511 25.76 -30.04 7.14
N ILE A 512 25.60 -31.27 7.61
CA ILE A 512 26.21 -31.83 8.80
C ILE A 512 27.12 -32.96 8.30
N PRO A 513 28.38 -32.68 7.96
CA PRO A 513 29.32 -33.77 7.70
C PRO A 513 29.41 -34.58 8.99
N ASP A 514 29.18 -35.89 8.91
CA ASP A 514 29.33 -36.80 10.06
C ASP A 514 30.70 -36.59 10.72
N GLU A 515 30.73 -35.85 11.83
CA GLU A 515 31.81 -35.99 12.80
C GLU A 515 31.57 -37.29 13.57
N LEU A 516 32.20 -38.35 13.05
CA LEU A 516 32.68 -39.51 13.81
C LEU A 516 31.61 -40.50 14.31
N VAL A 517 31.26 -41.44 13.42
CA VAL A 517 31.19 -42.86 13.82
C VAL A 517 32.61 -43.31 14.19
N ILE A 518 33.00 -43.15 15.45
CA ILE A 518 34.06 -43.94 16.06
C ILE A 518 33.37 -45.13 16.73
N PHE A 519 33.69 -46.34 16.25
CA PHE A 519 33.42 -47.61 16.92
C PHE A 519 34.16 -47.72 18.25
#